data_AF-A0A1Y1UNC7-F1
#
_entry.id   AF-A0A1Y1UNC7-F1
#
_cell.length_a   1.000
_cell.length_b   1.000
_cell.length_c   1.000
_cell.angle_alpha   90.00
_cell.angle_beta   90.00
_cell.angle_gamma   90.00
#
_symmetry.space_group_name_H-M   'P 1'
#
loop_
_entity.id
_entity.type
_entity.pdbx_description
1 polymer ?
#
loop_
_entity_poly.entity_id
_entity_poly.type
_entity_poly.pdbx_seq_one_letter_code
_entity_poly.pdbx_strand_id
1 'polypeptide(L)'
;MRSISYPTLSTLALGLLSFTSALPTITRTGKYLYDPQGQRFSIKGVAYQPQGQLAENTQQNQEQGGFPEPSSYIDPLSSSANCTRDLPYLQQLGVNAVRVYSVNSSLNHDDCMDMFDKAGIYVLLDLSLPLNGSINRAEPSWTTNLLDAYINTINAFDKYDNILGYTIGNEVVNLASNTDAAPYVKAAARDIKAYLRGINSTALVSYAAVDGDAAFRNSVAEYMTCGDESVQVDLYGLNNYEWCGNENLNSSHWNSITSGFSDIPVPTYMSEYGCITSPPRLWTEVQALFAPPVSNVFSGGMAFSYFPTSDGYGMVTFSSDGTQVDTTSDFERLAKQYGNVTLPTSPTQSNSQSSTLQCPAENSTLEASSDLPPTPDASVCNCLNQNAFSCRIIQSSANQPAIVGELTNYACSLLGSSGAQASCNAIAGNGTSGTYGELSFCSPAIKLSYAMSAYYMFNPVSTSCDFGGNATLSPNAPNTPQDASSAAESCLAAEPSGGVFTPSATTSSVQNTGTSSSSPSPSRSGSAGLRVKLGGGGMESWFVGIAGAILGGTYLLI
;
A
#
# COMPACT_ATOMS: atom_id res chain seq x y z
N MET A 1 -82.17 4.03 32.31
CA MET A 1 -81.05 4.72 31.65
C MET A 1 -80.12 5.30 32.70
N ARG A 2 -79.00 4.64 33.00
CA ARG A 2 -77.80 5.25 33.60
C ARG A 2 -76.61 4.41 33.12
N SER A 3 -75.84 4.97 32.19
CA SER A 3 -74.65 4.36 31.61
C SER A 3 -73.47 4.51 32.56
N ILE A 4 -72.78 3.40 32.83
CA ILE A 4 -71.51 3.37 33.56
C ILE A 4 -70.40 3.42 32.51
N SER A 5 -69.59 4.48 32.55
CA SER A 5 -68.43 4.67 31.68
C SER A 5 -67.17 4.21 32.42
N TYR A 6 -66.45 3.25 31.84
CA TYR A 6 -65.11 2.86 32.31
C TYR A 6 -64.05 3.72 31.60
N PRO A 7 -62.99 4.18 32.30
CA PRO A 7 -61.89 4.89 31.66
C PRO A 7 -60.97 3.87 30.97
N THR A 8 -60.74 4.05 29.67
CA THR A 8 -59.71 3.37 28.91
C THR A 8 -58.34 3.91 29.31
N LEU A 9 -57.51 3.07 29.95
CA LEU A 9 -56.07 3.32 30.10
C LEU A 9 -55.41 3.20 28.72
N SER A 10 -54.97 4.32 28.15
CA SER A 10 -54.06 4.33 27.01
C SER A 10 -52.63 4.10 27.51
N THR A 11 -52.12 2.89 27.32
CA THR A 11 -50.69 2.57 27.46
C THR A 11 -49.91 3.24 26.34
N LEU A 12 -49.17 4.31 26.67
CA LEU A 12 -48.22 4.96 25.78
C LEU A 12 -46.99 4.03 25.66
N ALA A 13 -46.89 3.28 24.57
CA ALA A 13 -45.68 2.53 24.24
C ALA A 13 -44.58 3.52 23.85
N LEU A 14 -43.69 3.86 24.78
CA LEU A 14 -42.43 4.53 24.46
C LEU A 14 -41.60 3.54 23.63
N GLY A 15 -41.55 3.73 22.32
CA GLY A 15 -40.57 3.08 21.47
C GLY A 15 -39.18 3.49 21.95
N LEU A 16 -38.41 2.52 22.45
CA LEU A 16 -36.96 2.66 22.63
C LEU A 16 -36.38 2.87 21.22
N LEU A 17 -36.05 4.12 20.90
CA LEU A 17 -35.14 4.42 19.80
C LEU A 17 -33.80 3.78 20.18
N SER A 18 -33.49 2.62 19.61
CA SER A 18 -32.15 2.07 19.63
C SER A 18 -31.27 3.04 18.83
N PHE A 19 -30.59 3.94 19.54
CA PHE A 19 -29.47 4.67 18.96
C PHE A 19 -28.39 3.63 18.68
N THR A 20 -28.22 3.24 17.41
CA THR A 20 -27.04 2.51 16.98
C THR A 20 -25.88 3.49 17.10
N SER A 21 -25.08 3.37 18.16
CA SER A 21 -23.82 4.10 18.26
C SER A 21 -22.84 3.49 17.26
N ALA A 22 -22.13 4.34 16.52
CA ALA A 22 -20.99 3.93 15.73
C ALA A 22 -20.00 3.10 16.58
N LEU A 23 -19.23 2.22 15.92
CA LEU A 23 -18.17 1.51 16.59
C LEU A 23 -17.19 2.47 17.27
N PRO A 24 -16.77 2.19 18.51
CA PRO A 24 -15.82 3.04 19.20
C PRO A 24 -14.46 3.08 18.49
N THR A 25 -13.87 4.25 18.37
CA THR A 25 -12.51 4.38 17.84
C THR A 25 -11.50 3.57 18.68
N ILE A 26 -10.71 2.73 18.01
CA ILE A 26 -9.59 2.01 18.63
C ILE A 26 -8.33 2.87 18.51
N THR A 27 -7.61 3.03 19.60
CA THR A 27 -6.37 3.81 19.67
C THR A 27 -5.20 2.93 20.06
N ARG A 28 -3.97 3.41 19.84
CA ARG A 28 -2.76 2.74 20.34
C ARG A 28 -2.18 3.49 21.53
N THR A 29 -1.56 2.77 22.45
CA THR A 29 -0.72 3.35 23.50
C THR A 29 0.40 2.38 23.81
N GLY A 30 1.65 2.80 23.56
CA GLY A 30 2.78 1.88 23.51
C GLY A 30 2.53 0.78 22.47
N LYS A 31 2.81 -0.48 22.85
CA LYS A 31 2.68 -1.64 21.97
C LYS A 31 1.33 -2.35 21.99
N TYR A 32 0.26 -1.70 22.48
CA TYR A 32 -1.07 -2.30 22.53
C TYR A 32 -2.16 -1.38 21.96
N LEU A 33 -3.25 -2.00 21.55
CA LEU A 33 -4.48 -1.34 21.10
C LEU A 33 -5.48 -1.25 22.24
N TYR A 34 -6.30 -0.20 22.24
CA TYR A 34 -7.25 0.11 23.32
C TYR A 34 -8.56 0.65 22.78
N ASP A 35 -9.66 0.23 23.41
CA ASP A 35 -10.96 0.88 23.27
C ASP A 35 -11.01 2.21 24.06
N PRO A 36 -12.06 3.03 23.90
CA PRO A 36 -12.22 4.29 24.64
C PRO A 36 -12.38 4.12 26.16
N GLN A 37 -12.62 2.90 26.65
CA GLN A 37 -12.68 2.56 28.07
C GLN A 37 -11.31 2.16 28.63
N GLY A 38 -10.25 2.22 27.79
CA GLY A 38 -8.89 1.85 28.14
C GLY A 38 -8.71 0.34 28.33
N GLN A 39 -9.65 -0.47 27.84
CA GLN A 39 -9.50 -1.93 27.80
C GLN A 39 -8.75 -2.34 26.56
N ARG A 40 -7.91 -3.35 26.71
CA ARG A 40 -7.09 -3.83 25.60
C ARG A 40 -7.96 -4.40 24.49
N PHE A 41 -7.76 -3.90 23.28
CA PHE A 41 -8.35 -4.42 22.06
C PHE A 41 -7.42 -5.47 21.44
N SER A 42 -7.98 -6.60 21.03
CA SER A 42 -7.26 -7.66 20.30
C SER A 42 -7.96 -7.96 18.99
N ILE A 43 -7.21 -8.02 17.90
CA ILE A 43 -7.69 -8.34 16.56
C ILE A 43 -8.00 -9.84 16.52
N LYS A 44 -9.27 -10.20 16.40
CA LYS A 44 -9.72 -11.55 16.10
C LYS A 44 -10.40 -11.50 14.76
N GLY A 45 -9.63 -11.65 13.69
CA GLY A 45 -10.10 -11.32 12.36
C GLY A 45 -9.86 -12.38 11.30
N VAL A 46 -10.19 -12.04 10.06
CA VAL A 46 -10.07 -12.90 8.89
C VAL A 46 -9.75 -12.07 7.64
N ALA A 47 -8.91 -12.61 6.76
CA ALA A 47 -8.69 -12.05 5.43
C ALA A 47 -9.95 -12.21 4.57
N TYR A 48 -10.46 -11.09 4.02
CA TYR A 48 -11.74 -10.99 3.33
C TYR A 48 -11.56 -10.35 1.95
N GLN A 49 -10.93 -11.09 1.03
CA GLN A 49 -10.71 -10.65 -0.35
C GLN A 49 -10.88 -11.83 -1.32
N PRO A 50 -11.79 -11.75 -2.30
CA PRO A 50 -11.84 -12.70 -3.40
C PRO A 50 -10.57 -12.60 -4.24
N GLN A 51 -10.02 -13.75 -4.64
CA GLN A 51 -8.81 -13.79 -5.45
C GLN A 51 -9.06 -13.15 -6.83
N GLY A 52 -8.18 -12.21 -7.20
CA GLY A 52 -8.14 -11.68 -8.56
C GLY A 52 -7.48 -12.64 -9.55
N GLN A 53 -7.33 -12.22 -10.80
CA GLN A 53 -6.57 -12.98 -11.79
C GLN A 53 -5.09 -12.96 -11.41
N LEU A 54 -4.45 -14.12 -11.22
CA LEU A 54 -3.02 -14.18 -10.98
C LEU A 54 -2.22 -13.76 -12.23
N ALA A 55 -1.15 -13.01 -12.04
CA ALA A 55 -0.19 -12.74 -13.11
C ALA A 55 0.62 -14.00 -13.47
N GLU A 56 1.31 -13.95 -14.61
CA GLU A 56 2.21 -15.04 -15.00
C GLU A 56 3.42 -15.12 -14.06
N ASN A 57 3.81 -16.34 -13.71
CA ASN A 57 5.05 -16.58 -13.00
C ASN A 57 6.21 -16.53 -13.98
N THR A 58 7.08 -15.52 -13.86
CA THR A 58 8.26 -15.34 -14.71
C THR A 58 9.54 -15.56 -13.89
N GLN A 59 10.64 -15.91 -14.54
CA GLN A 59 11.94 -16.02 -13.87
C GLN A 59 12.34 -14.70 -13.20
N GLN A 60 12.09 -13.58 -13.86
CA GLN A 60 12.35 -12.25 -13.30
C GLN A 60 11.55 -11.99 -12.03
N ASN A 61 10.27 -12.37 -11.99
CA ASN A 61 9.46 -12.25 -10.78
C ASN A 61 10.05 -13.10 -9.65
N GLN A 62 10.44 -14.35 -9.91
CA GLN A 62 11.06 -15.23 -8.91
C GLN A 62 12.37 -14.66 -8.34
N GLU A 63 13.22 -14.09 -9.18
CA GLU A 63 14.49 -13.47 -8.78
C GLU A 63 14.28 -12.23 -7.89
N GLN A 64 13.14 -11.55 -8.02
CA GLN A 64 12.75 -10.38 -7.23
C GLN A 64 11.85 -10.76 -6.04
N GLY A 65 11.93 -12.02 -5.60
CA GLY A 65 11.17 -12.55 -4.46
C GLY A 65 9.70 -12.86 -4.75
N GLY A 66 9.30 -12.91 -6.02
CA GLY A 66 7.92 -12.95 -6.46
C GLY A 66 7.32 -14.35 -6.57
N PHE A 67 6.28 -14.59 -5.77
CA PHE A 67 5.13 -15.40 -6.16
C PHE A 67 4.30 -14.63 -7.20
N PRO A 68 3.40 -15.27 -7.97
CA PRO A 68 2.58 -14.57 -8.95
C PRO A 68 1.56 -13.66 -8.26
N GLU A 69 1.86 -12.36 -8.22
CA GLU A 69 0.95 -11.32 -7.71
C GLU A 69 -0.30 -11.19 -8.61
N PRO A 70 -1.47 -10.76 -8.08
CA PRO A 70 -2.64 -10.53 -8.91
C PRO A 70 -2.41 -9.45 -9.99
N SER A 71 -2.97 -9.66 -11.17
CA SER A 71 -3.10 -8.66 -12.25
C SER A 71 -4.47 -7.96 -12.26
N SER A 72 -5.38 -8.38 -11.39
CA SER A 72 -6.66 -7.73 -11.17
C SER A 72 -7.12 -7.94 -9.73
N TYR A 73 -8.21 -7.29 -9.34
CA TYR A 73 -8.84 -7.49 -8.03
C TYR A 73 -10.36 -7.37 -8.15
N ILE A 74 -11.06 -7.93 -7.16
CA ILE A 74 -12.51 -7.84 -7.00
C ILE A 74 -12.77 -7.13 -5.68
N ASP A 75 -13.43 -5.98 -5.70
CA ASP A 75 -13.78 -5.23 -4.48
C ASP A 75 -14.95 -5.92 -3.74
N PRO A 76 -14.71 -6.54 -2.56
CA PRO A 76 -15.75 -7.26 -1.84
C PRO A 76 -16.72 -6.35 -1.08
N LEU A 77 -16.37 -5.07 -0.92
CA LEU A 77 -17.14 -4.07 -0.16
C LEU A 77 -18.04 -3.22 -1.08
N SER A 78 -17.87 -3.31 -2.39
CA SER A 78 -18.58 -2.49 -3.38
C SER A 78 -20.04 -2.90 -3.65
N SER A 79 -20.53 -3.99 -3.04
CA SER A 79 -21.86 -4.53 -3.31
C SER A 79 -22.53 -5.03 -2.04
N SER A 80 -23.68 -4.43 -1.71
CA SER A 80 -24.55 -4.84 -0.59
C SER A 80 -24.89 -6.33 -0.60
N ALA A 81 -25.04 -6.93 -1.79
CA ALA A 81 -25.32 -8.37 -1.92
C ALA A 81 -24.16 -9.24 -1.42
N ASN A 82 -22.91 -8.81 -1.62
CA ASN A 82 -21.73 -9.55 -1.16
C ASN A 82 -21.67 -9.58 0.37
N CYS A 83 -21.70 -8.42 1.01
CA CYS A 83 -21.64 -8.34 2.47
C CYS A 83 -22.90 -8.89 3.14
N THR A 84 -24.09 -8.78 2.53
CA THR A 84 -25.31 -9.44 3.04
C THR A 84 -25.19 -10.96 3.04
N ARG A 85 -24.61 -11.53 1.98
CA ARG A 85 -24.37 -12.97 1.88
C ARG A 85 -23.35 -13.44 2.91
N ASP A 86 -22.27 -12.69 3.10
CA ASP A 86 -21.10 -13.15 3.86
C ASP A 86 -21.15 -12.82 5.36
N LEU A 87 -21.83 -11.73 5.75
CA LEU A 87 -21.89 -11.25 7.15
C LEU A 87 -22.37 -12.31 8.16
N PRO A 88 -23.42 -13.13 7.90
CA PRO A 88 -23.83 -14.16 8.85
C PRO A 88 -22.69 -15.13 9.22
N TYR A 89 -21.79 -15.40 8.29
CA TYR A 89 -20.66 -16.31 8.51
C TYR A 89 -19.50 -15.60 9.22
N LEU A 90 -19.27 -14.32 8.95
CA LEU A 90 -18.33 -13.51 9.75
C LEU A 90 -18.80 -13.44 11.22
N GLN A 91 -20.09 -13.24 11.45
CA GLN A 91 -20.69 -13.29 12.79
C GLN A 91 -20.59 -14.68 13.43
N GLN A 92 -20.74 -15.75 12.64
CA GLN A 92 -20.57 -17.13 13.13
C GLN A 92 -19.12 -17.44 13.53
N LEU A 93 -18.12 -16.90 12.82
CA LEU A 93 -16.71 -16.93 13.27
C LEU A 93 -16.51 -16.09 14.54
N GLY A 94 -17.39 -15.12 14.79
CA GLY A 94 -17.29 -14.19 15.90
C GLY A 94 -16.12 -13.23 15.74
N VAL A 95 -15.72 -12.91 14.51
CA VAL A 95 -14.62 -11.98 14.23
C VAL A 95 -15.03 -10.54 14.58
N ASN A 96 -14.06 -9.74 14.99
CA ASN A 96 -14.24 -8.31 15.21
C ASN A 96 -13.50 -7.46 14.17
N ALA A 97 -12.81 -8.08 13.22
CA ALA A 97 -12.11 -7.36 12.16
C ALA A 97 -12.00 -8.18 10.88
N VAL A 98 -11.93 -7.49 9.74
CA VAL A 98 -11.54 -8.06 8.44
C VAL A 98 -10.34 -7.31 7.88
N ARG A 99 -9.49 -8.02 7.14
CA ARG A 99 -8.46 -7.39 6.28
C ARG A 99 -8.92 -7.46 4.83
N VAL A 100 -8.96 -6.31 4.16
CA VAL A 100 -9.35 -6.17 2.76
C VAL A 100 -8.15 -5.57 2.02
N TYR A 101 -7.71 -6.25 0.95
CA TYR A 101 -6.44 -5.97 0.28
C TYR A 101 -6.59 -4.98 -0.87
N SER A 102 -7.77 -4.90 -1.48
CA SER A 102 -8.01 -4.04 -2.64
C SER A 102 -9.49 -3.67 -2.78
N VAL A 103 -9.73 -2.37 -2.94
CA VAL A 103 -11.04 -1.76 -3.18
C VAL A 103 -10.96 -0.80 -4.36
N ASN A 104 -12.07 -0.60 -5.04
CA ASN A 104 -12.22 0.44 -6.04
C ASN A 104 -12.82 1.68 -5.37
N SER A 105 -11.98 2.66 -5.04
CA SER A 105 -12.36 3.90 -4.35
C SER A 105 -13.35 4.79 -5.10
N SER A 106 -13.67 4.49 -6.37
CA SER A 106 -14.70 5.20 -7.13
C SER A 106 -16.12 4.63 -6.97
N LEU A 107 -16.27 3.48 -6.31
CA LEU A 107 -17.57 2.85 -6.02
C LEU A 107 -18.11 3.30 -4.66
N ASN A 108 -19.39 2.99 -4.41
CA ASN A 108 -20.01 3.22 -3.10
C ASN A 108 -19.82 1.98 -2.22
N HIS A 109 -19.47 2.20 -0.95
CA HIS A 109 -19.25 1.13 0.04
C HIS A 109 -20.14 1.30 1.28
N ASP A 110 -21.10 2.23 1.25
CA ASP A 110 -21.89 2.65 2.42
C ASP A 110 -22.61 1.45 3.05
N ASP A 111 -23.29 0.64 2.23
CA ASP A 111 -24.07 -0.49 2.71
C ASP A 111 -23.20 -1.53 3.44
N CYS A 112 -22.05 -1.92 2.87
CA CYS A 112 -21.20 -2.94 3.49
C CYS A 112 -20.48 -2.42 4.73
N MET A 113 -20.03 -1.17 4.72
CA MET A 113 -19.36 -0.57 5.86
C MET A 113 -20.34 -0.38 7.04
N ASP A 114 -21.58 0.07 6.78
CA ASP A 114 -22.64 0.17 7.79
C ASP A 114 -23.04 -1.20 8.36
N MET A 115 -23.13 -2.23 7.51
CA MET A 115 -23.40 -3.60 7.96
C MET A 115 -22.29 -4.14 8.87
N PHE A 116 -21.03 -3.89 8.53
CA PHE A 116 -19.89 -4.31 9.35
C PHE A 116 -19.81 -3.51 10.66
N ASP A 117 -20.04 -2.20 10.61
CA ASP A 117 -20.11 -1.35 11.81
C ASP A 117 -21.16 -1.87 12.80
N LYS A 118 -22.40 -2.08 12.34
CA LYS A 118 -23.50 -2.64 13.16
C LYS A 118 -23.22 -4.03 13.71
N ALA A 119 -22.38 -4.80 13.02
CA ALA A 119 -21.98 -6.14 13.45
C ALA A 119 -20.76 -6.15 14.37
N GLY A 120 -20.15 -4.99 14.64
CA GLY A 120 -18.98 -4.87 15.48
C GLY A 120 -17.67 -5.26 14.79
N ILE A 121 -17.61 -5.13 13.46
CA ILE A 121 -16.48 -5.55 12.62
C ILE A 121 -15.75 -4.30 12.09
N TYR A 122 -14.49 -4.18 12.48
CA TYR A 122 -13.57 -3.19 11.92
C TYR A 122 -12.95 -3.65 10.59
N VAL A 123 -12.45 -2.71 9.81
CA VAL A 123 -11.74 -2.97 8.56
C VAL A 123 -10.31 -2.45 8.65
N LEU A 124 -9.34 -3.34 8.40
CA LEU A 124 -7.98 -2.99 8.00
C LEU A 124 -7.94 -3.02 6.46
N LEU A 125 -7.72 -1.85 5.85
CA LEU A 125 -7.81 -1.68 4.41
C LEU A 125 -6.42 -1.38 3.82
N ASP A 126 -5.93 -2.25 2.95
CA ASP A 126 -4.69 -1.98 2.23
C ASP A 126 -4.94 -0.89 1.16
N LEU A 127 -4.04 0.09 1.09
CA LEU A 127 -4.10 1.20 0.12
C LEU A 127 -3.49 0.83 -1.22
N SER A 128 -2.63 -0.19 -1.22
CA SER A 128 -1.98 -0.66 -2.43
C SER A 128 -2.97 -1.37 -3.35
N LEU A 129 -2.85 -1.14 -4.65
CA LEU A 129 -3.59 -1.86 -5.68
C LEU A 129 -2.65 -2.72 -6.55
N PRO A 130 -3.09 -3.91 -6.98
CA PRO A 130 -2.34 -4.72 -7.94
C PRO A 130 -2.03 -3.96 -9.23
N LEU A 131 -0.97 -4.41 -9.94
CA LEU A 131 -0.39 -3.83 -11.16
C LEU A 131 0.27 -2.45 -11.04
N ASN A 132 -0.45 -1.42 -10.59
CA ASN A 132 0.00 -0.02 -10.76
C ASN A 132 -0.19 0.89 -9.55
N GLY A 133 -0.68 0.35 -8.43
CA GLY A 133 -0.94 1.11 -7.21
C GLY A 133 -0.11 0.65 -6.03
N SER A 134 1.09 0.10 -6.24
CA SER A 134 1.96 -0.38 -5.17
C SER A 134 3.41 0.03 -5.38
N ILE A 135 4.18 0.07 -4.28
CA ILE A 135 5.64 0.21 -4.35
C ILE A 135 6.20 -1.06 -4.98
N ASN A 136 6.86 -0.92 -6.12
CA ASN A 136 7.49 -2.04 -6.81
C ASN A 136 8.77 -2.46 -6.09
N ARG A 137 8.80 -3.65 -5.50
CA ARG A 137 9.98 -4.14 -4.76
C ARG A 137 11.25 -4.30 -5.60
N ALA A 138 11.13 -4.47 -6.91
CA ALA A 138 12.28 -4.60 -7.81
C ALA A 138 12.89 -3.25 -8.21
N GLU A 139 12.07 -2.19 -8.23
CA GLU A 139 12.47 -0.82 -8.56
C GLU A 139 11.67 0.16 -7.69
N PRO A 140 11.99 0.25 -6.39
CA PRO A 140 11.13 0.92 -5.43
C PRO A 140 11.12 2.43 -5.66
N SER A 141 9.93 3.01 -5.55
CA SER A 141 9.73 4.45 -5.63
C SER A 141 8.48 4.87 -4.84
N TRP A 142 8.49 6.10 -4.33
CA TRP A 142 7.35 6.73 -3.70
C TRP A 142 7.04 8.00 -4.49
N THR A 143 5.95 7.97 -5.24
CA THR A 143 5.69 8.96 -6.30
C THR A 143 4.29 9.55 -6.20
N THR A 144 4.11 10.69 -6.87
CA THR A 144 2.84 11.43 -6.93
C THR A 144 1.64 10.54 -7.31
N ASN A 145 1.77 9.63 -8.27
CA ASN A 145 0.67 8.73 -8.64
C ASN A 145 0.32 7.68 -7.56
N LEU A 146 1.31 7.24 -6.76
CA LEU A 146 1.06 6.31 -5.66
C LEU A 146 0.41 7.03 -4.48
N LEU A 147 0.95 8.19 -4.10
CA LEU A 147 0.37 9.04 -3.07
C LEU A 147 -1.07 9.45 -3.41
N ASP A 148 -1.33 9.86 -4.66
CA ASP A 148 -2.67 10.18 -5.14
C ASP A 148 -3.62 8.98 -5.04
N ALA A 149 -3.18 7.78 -5.46
CA ALA A 149 -3.99 6.57 -5.36
C ALA A 149 -4.37 6.27 -3.90
N TYR A 150 -3.40 6.39 -2.98
CA TYR A 150 -3.60 6.14 -1.56
C TYR A 150 -4.57 7.17 -0.94
N ILE A 151 -4.36 8.46 -1.21
CA ILE A 151 -5.24 9.54 -0.74
C ILE A 151 -6.67 9.39 -1.28
N ASN A 152 -6.84 9.00 -2.54
CA ASN A 152 -8.16 8.79 -3.13
C ASN A 152 -8.93 7.67 -2.41
N THR A 153 -8.26 6.58 -2.05
CA THR A 153 -8.86 5.51 -1.25
C THR A 153 -9.20 6.00 0.16
N ILE A 154 -8.29 6.73 0.83
CA ILE A 154 -8.58 7.31 2.15
C ILE A 154 -9.81 8.22 2.07
N ASN A 155 -9.90 9.12 1.09
CA ASN A 155 -11.04 10.02 0.95
C ASN A 155 -12.39 9.31 0.74
N ALA A 156 -12.38 8.12 0.15
CA ALA A 156 -13.58 7.31 -0.02
C ALA A 156 -14.00 6.58 1.26
N PHE A 157 -13.05 6.25 2.16
CA PHE A 157 -13.27 5.38 3.31
C PHE A 157 -13.18 6.06 4.69
N ASP A 158 -12.52 7.20 4.82
CA ASP A 158 -12.28 7.84 6.12
C ASP A 158 -13.55 8.33 6.81
N LYS A 159 -14.66 8.41 6.06
CA LYS A 159 -15.99 8.70 6.58
C LYS A 159 -16.63 7.55 7.37
N TYR A 160 -16.04 6.35 7.38
CA TYR A 160 -16.58 5.18 8.09
C TYR A 160 -15.86 4.97 9.43
N ASP A 161 -16.62 4.97 10.53
CA ASP A 161 -16.08 4.87 11.90
C ASP A 161 -15.39 3.53 12.21
N ASN A 162 -15.70 2.49 11.43
CA ASN A 162 -15.15 1.15 11.59
C ASN A 162 -13.87 0.90 10.78
N ILE A 163 -13.23 1.92 10.21
CA ILE A 163 -11.86 1.80 9.72
C ILE A 163 -10.89 1.74 10.92
N LEU A 164 -10.29 0.57 11.15
CA LEU A 164 -9.24 0.42 12.16
C LEU A 164 -7.93 1.04 11.69
N GLY A 165 -7.61 0.88 10.41
CA GLY A 165 -6.39 1.42 9.84
C GLY A 165 -6.21 1.12 8.37
N TYR A 166 -5.22 1.78 7.79
CA TYR A 166 -4.82 1.67 6.41
C TYR A 166 -3.45 1.00 6.28
N THR A 167 -3.35 -0.09 5.54
CA THR A 167 -2.08 -0.78 5.28
C THR A 167 -1.38 -0.15 4.07
N ILE A 168 -0.21 0.44 4.26
CA ILE A 168 0.53 1.17 3.22
C ILE A 168 1.40 0.29 2.30
N GLY A 169 1.57 -0.98 2.66
CA GLY A 169 2.32 -1.95 1.88
C GLY A 169 2.20 -3.36 2.47
N ASN A 170 2.24 -4.35 1.60
CA ASN A 170 2.21 -5.76 1.95
C ASN A 170 3.41 -6.45 1.30
N GLU A 171 4.33 -6.98 2.11
CA GLU A 171 5.52 -7.73 1.68
C GLU A 171 6.33 -7.01 0.58
N VAL A 172 6.43 -5.68 0.68
CA VAL A 172 7.26 -4.91 -0.25
C VAL A 172 8.72 -5.30 -0.05
N VAL A 173 9.17 -5.32 1.21
CA VAL A 173 10.46 -5.88 1.61
C VAL A 173 10.24 -7.35 1.95
N ASN A 174 10.76 -8.25 1.14
CA ASN A 174 10.52 -9.67 1.28
C ASN A 174 11.75 -10.58 1.15
N LEU A 175 12.90 -9.99 0.85
CA LEU A 175 14.19 -10.66 0.83
C LEU A 175 15.22 -9.76 1.53
N ALA A 176 16.27 -10.35 2.10
CA ALA A 176 17.39 -9.57 2.63
C ALA A 176 18.02 -8.65 1.57
N SER A 177 17.99 -9.08 0.30
CA SER A 177 18.53 -8.37 -0.86
C SER A 177 17.66 -7.24 -1.40
N ASN A 178 16.45 -7.00 -0.88
CA ASN A 178 15.59 -5.89 -1.30
C ASN A 178 15.16 -4.98 -0.15
N THR A 179 16.00 -4.92 0.90
CA THR A 179 15.75 -4.04 2.04
C THR A 179 15.87 -2.56 1.68
N ASP A 180 16.48 -2.22 0.55
CA ASP A 180 16.50 -0.88 -0.05
C ASP A 180 15.10 -0.36 -0.44
N ALA A 181 14.07 -1.21 -0.46
CA ALA A 181 12.68 -0.76 -0.62
C ALA A 181 12.08 -0.17 0.68
N ALA A 182 12.66 -0.48 1.85
CA ALA A 182 12.12 -0.07 3.15
C ALA A 182 11.99 1.46 3.35
N PRO A 183 12.94 2.31 2.91
CA PRO A 183 12.80 3.76 3.03
C PRO A 183 11.58 4.32 2.31
N TYR A 184 11.19 3.73 1.18
CA TYR A 184 10.00 4.16 0.42
C TYR A 184 8.70 3.80 1.15
N VAL A 185 8.63 2.61 1.77
CA VAL A 185 7.51 2.22 2.62
C VAL A 185 7.42 3.15 3.84
N LYS A 186 8.56 3.46 4.46
CA LYS A 186 8.61 4.35 5.63
C LYS A 186 8.23 5.81 5.27
N ALA A 187 8.58 6.28 4.09
CA ALA A 187 8.10 7.56 3.55
C ALA A 187 6.60 7.55 3.28
N ALA A 188 6.04 6.46 2.75
CA ALA A 188 4.60 6.30 2.63
C ALA A 188 3.91 6.38 4.01
N ALA A 189 4.50 5.79 5.05
CA ALA A 189 3.97 5.91 6.41
C ALA A 189 3.96 7.37 6.88
N ARG A 190 5.08 8.08 6.69
CA ARG A 190 5.21 9.51 7.01
C ARG A 190 4.13 10.36 6.37
N ASP A 191 3.97 10.22 5.06
CA ASP A 191 3.11 11.09 4.26
C ASP A 191 1.62 10.77 4.48
N ILE A 192 1.25 9.49 4.60
CA ILE A 192 -0.12 9.09 4.91
C ILE A 192 -0.51 9.49 6.33
N LYS A 193 0.37 9.35 7.33
CA LYS A 193 0.11 9.85 8.69
C LYS A 193 -0.01 11.37 8.73
N ALA A 194 0.77 12.09 7.93
CA ALA A 194 0.63 13.54 7.80
C ALA A 194 -0.72 13.92 7.18
N TYR A 195 -1.16 13.20 6.14
CA TYR A 195 -2.46 13.39 5.51
C TYR A 195 -3.63 13.15 6.48
N LEU A 196 -3.65 11.97 7.14
CA LEU A 196 -4.70 11.59 8.09
C LEU A 196 -4.85 12.61 9.22
N ARG A 197 -3.73 13.09 9.79
CA ARG A 197 -3.74 14.18 10.78
C ARG A 197 -4.31 15.48 10.20
N GLY A 198 -3.99 15.81 8.95
CA GLY A 198 -4.51 16.99 8.26
C GLY A 198 -6.03 17.00 8.07
N ILE A 199 -6.65 15.81 7.97
CA ILE A 199 -8.11 15.64 7.88
C ILE A 199 -8.77 15.27 9.22
N ASN A 200 -8.02 15.26 10.32
CA ASN A 200 -8.46 14.84 11.66
C ASN A 200 -8.92 13.37 11.75
N SER A 201 -8.39 12.49 10.91
CA SER A 201 -8.61 11.06 10.99
C SER A 201 -7.80 10.44 12.14
N THR A 202 -8.39 9.44 12.79
CA THR A 202 -7.75 8.62 13.83
C THR A 202 -7.33 7.23 13.33
N ALA A 203 -7.52 6.93 12.04
CA ALA A 203 -7.16 5.63 11.47
C ALA A 203 -5.65 5.36 11.64
N LEU A 204 -5.29 4.13 12.01
CA LEU A 204 -3.90 3.72 12.19
C LEU A 204 -3.23 3.47 10.84
N VAL A 205 -1.93 3.76 10.70
CA VAL A 205 -1.16 3.37 9.52
C VAL A 205 -0.40 2.07 9.78
N SER A 206 -0.70 1.03 8.99
CA SER A 206 -0.15 -0.32 9.13
C SER A 206 0.83 -0.67 8.02
N TYR A 207 1.77 -1.59 8.29
CA TYR A 207 2.55 -2.30 7.27
C TYR A 207 2.47 -3.80 7.54
N ALA A 208 2.25 -4.61 6.50
CA ALA A 208 2.25 -6.07 6.62
C ALA A 208 3.54 -6.64 6.02
N ALA A 209 4.36 -7.26 6.86
CA ALA A 209 5.63 -7.83 6.49
C ALA A 209 5.53 -9.33 6.24
N VAL A 210 6.42 -9.85 5.40
CA VAL A 210 6.61 -11.29 5.22
C VAL A 210 7.36 -11.87 6.42
N ASP A 211 7.18 -13.16 6.66
CA ASP A 211 8.07 -13.94 7.51
C ASP A 211 9.39 -14.32 6.80
N GLY A 212 10.39 -14.75 7.58
CA GLY A 212 11.67 -15.16 7.03
C GLY A 212 12.71 -15.40 8.11
N ASP A 213 13.98 -15.46 7.72
CA ASP A 213 15.08 -15.60 8.67
C ASP A 213 15.00 -14.54 9.79
N ALA A 214 15.20 -14.98 11.03
CA ALA A 214 14.97 -14.15 12.21
C ALA A 214 15.73 -12.82 12.19
N ALA A 215 16.96 -12.80 11.67
CA ALA A 215 17.75 -11.57 11.56
C ALA A 215 17.11 -10.56 10.59
N PHE A 216 16.69 -11.00 9.41
CA PHE A 216 16.00 -10.18 8.42
C PHE A 216 14.65 -9.70 8.96
N ARG A 217 13.81 -10.63 9.42
CA ARG A 217 12.46 -10.35 9.92
C ARG A 217 12.48 -9.33 11.06
N ASN A 218 13.36 -9.52 12.04
CA ASN A 218 13.43 -8.63 13.19
C ASN A 218 13.99 -7.25 12.77
N SER A 219 15.01 -7.20 11.90
CA SER A 219 15.59 -5.94 11.44
C SER A 219 14.58 -5.08 10.65
N VAL A 220 13.72 -5.71 9.83
CA VAL A 220 12.65 -5.00 9.13
C VAL A 220 11.61 -4.46 10.12
N ALA A 221 11.24 -5.25 11.14
CA ALA A 221 10.31 -4.81 12.18
C ALA A 221 10.88 -3.62 12.99
N GLU A 222 12.15 -3.70 13.38
CA GLU A 222 12.86 -2.62 14.06
C GLU A 222 12.92 -1.37 13.18
N TYR A 223 13.29 -1.50 11.90
CA TYR A 223 13.39 -0.38 10.97
C TYR A 223 12.05 0.34 10.76
N MET A 224 10.94 -0.40 10.57
CA MET A 224 9.62 0.21 10.35
C MET A 224 9.05 0.89 11.60
N THR A 225 9.58 0.57 12.78
CA THR A 225 9.05 1.01 14.09
C THR A 225 10.04 1.87 14.89
N CYS A 226 11.19 2.21 14.32
CA CYS A 226 12.19 3.11 14.91
C CYS A 226 12.03 4.58 14.46
N GLY A 227 12.70 5.48 15.19
CA GLY A 227 12.78 6.91 14.86
C GLY A 227 11.64 7.73 15.47
N ASP A 228 11.30 8.87 14.87
CA ASP A 228 10.21 9.70 15.36
C ASP A 228 8.84 9.09 15.07
N GLU A 229 7.85 9.38 15.92
CA GLU A 229 6.47 8.87 15.74
C GLU A 229 5.88 9.20 14.36
N SER A 230 6.28 10.33 13.76
CA SER A 230 5.80 10.74 12.44
C SER A 230 6.26 9.85 11.30
N VAL A 231 7.29 9.02 11.48
CA VAL A 231 7.83 8.14 10.42
C VAL A 231 7.70 6.65 10.74
N GLN A 232 7.32 6.31 11.98
CA GLN A 232 7.00 4.92 12.35
C GLN A 232 5.60 4.54 11.83
N VAL A 233 5.43 3.26 11.51
CA VAL A 233 4.07 2.69 11.38
C VAL A 233 3.36 2.67 12.74
N ASP A 234 2.05 2.81 12.75
CA ASP A 234 1.24 2.73 13.96
C ASP A 234 0.92 1.29 14.35
N LEU A 235 0.91 0.36 13.39
CA LEU A 235 0.63 -1.06 13.56
C LEU A 235 1.60 -1.86 12.66
N TYR A 236 2.20 -2.92 13.19
CA TYR A 236 3.10 -3.80 12.42
C TYR A 236 2.52 -5.21 12.28
N GLY A 237 2.20 -5.59 11.06
CA GLY A 237 1.71 -6.91 10.70
C GLY A 237 2.83 -7.87 10.31
N LEU A 238 2.74 -9.12 10.76
CA LEU A 238 3.56 -10.22 10.27
C LEU A 238 2.66 -11.28 9.62
N ASN A 239 2.85 -11.55 8.32
CA ASN A 239 2.24 -12.70 7.65
C ASN A 239 3.03 -13.95 8.06
N ASN A 240 2.50 -14.75 8.99
CA ASN A 240 3.23 -15.88 9.57
C ASN A 240 2.48 -17.21 9.40
N TYR A 241 3.15 -18.17 8.78
CA TYR A 241 2.61 -19.49 8.49
C TYR A 241 3.46 -20.61 9.11
N GLU A 242 4.30 -20.32 10.12
CA GLU A 242 5.20 -21.32 10.71
C GLU A 242 4.47 -22.36 11.56
N TRP A 243 3.29 -22.03 12.11
CA TRP A 243 2.50 -22.98 12.91
C TRP A 243 1.63 -23.88 12.04
N CYS A 244 2.00 -25.15 11.90
CA CYS A 244 1.34 -26.10 11.00
C CYS A 244 0.76 -27.33 11.73
N GLY A 245 -0.57 -27.42 11.83
CA GLY A 245 -1.26 -28.55 12.45
C GLY A 245 -1.34 -28.42 13.98
N ASN A 246 -1.00 -29.47 14.73
CA ASN A 246 -1.09 -29.48 16.21
C ASN A 246 0.25 -29.16 16.88
N GLU A 247 0.87 -28.06 16.49
CA GLU A 247 2.16 -27.65 17.04
C GLU A 247 2.03 -26.97 18.40
N ASN A 248 3.17 -26.59 18.96
CA ASN A 248 3.28 -25.73 20.13
C ASN A 248 4.28 -24.60 19.83
N LEU A 249 4.47 -23.68 20.78
CA LEU A 249 5.35 -22.51 20.62
C LEU A 249 6.77 -22.85 20.16
N ASN A 250 7.32 -24.00 20.56
CA ASN A 250 8.69 -24.36 20.21
C ASN A 250 8.77 -25.02 18.83
N SER A 251 7.85 -25.93 18.51
CA SER A 251 7.88 -26.63 17.21
C SER A 251 7.45 -25.74 16.05
N SER A 252 6.59 -24.75 16.31
CA SER A 252 6.17 -23.72 15.34
C SER A 252 7.11 -22.51 15.26
N HIS A 253 8.19 -22.50 16.06
CA HIS A 253 9.12 -21.37 16.22
C HIS A 253 8.51 -20.05 16.72
N TRP A 254 7.22 -20.03 17.09
CA TRP A 254 6.57 -18.85 17.66
C TRP A 254 7.21 -18.36 18.96
N ASN A 255 7.94 -19.20 19.69
CA ASN A 255 8.77 -18.76 20.81
C ASN A 255 9.86 -17.75 20.38
N SER A 256 10.54 -18.04 19.27
CA SER A 256 11.61 -17.21 18.71
C SER A 256 11.05 -15.93 18.10
N ILE A 257 9.92 -16.04 17.39
CA ILE A 257 9.19 -14.88 16.85
C ILE A 257 8.74 -13.95 18.00
N THR A 258 8.09 -14.50 19.02
CA THR A 258 7.62 -13.74 20.19
C THR A 258 8.79 -13.05 20.89
N SER A 259 9.92 -13.74 21.07
CA SER A 259 11.11 -13.14 21.68
C SER A 259 11.69 -12.02 20.83
N GLY A 260 11.78 -12.20 19.50
CA GLY A 260 12.34 -11.21 18.58
C GLY A 260 11.53 -9.93 18.49
N PHE A 261 10.22 -10.00 18.73
CA PHE A 261 9.31 -8.86 18.65
C PHE A 261 9.04 -8.20 20.02
N SER A 262 9.63 -8.71 21.10
CA SER A 262 9.33 -8.29 22.46
C SER A 262 9.62 -6.81 22.74
N ASP A 263 10.59 -6.22 22.04
CA ASP A 263 11.00 -4.82 22.20
C ASP A 263 10.38 -3.86 21.18
N ILE A 264 9.58 -4.35 20.21
CA ILE A 264 8.90 -3.51 19.21
C ILE A 264 7.97 -2.50 19.94
N PRO A 265 8.11 -1.18 19.69
CA PRO A 265 7.44 -0.15 20.49
C PRO A 265 5.98 0.09 20.08
N VAL A 266 5.53 -0.47 18.96
CA VAL A 266 4.18 -0.32 18.42
C VAL A 266 3.42 -1.64 18.50
N PRO A 267 2.07 -1.63 18.45
CA PRO A 267 1.30 -2.87 18.41
C PRO A 267 1.70 -3.72 17.21
N THR A 268 1.97 -5.00 17.47
CA THR A 268 2.18 -6.00 16.43
C THR A 268 0.97 -6.92 16.33
N TYR A 269 0.73 -7.53 15.18
CA TYR A 269 -0.31 -8.53 14.99
C TYR A 269 0.10 -9.53 13.91
N MET A 270 -0.47 -10.74 13.92
CA MET A 270 -0.32 -11.65 12.80
C MET A 270 -1.24 -11.17 11.67
N SER A 271 -0.70 -10.45 10.69
CA SER A 271 -1.50 -9.89 9.59
C SER A 271 -2.08 -10.96 8.67
N GLU A 272 -1.48 -12.15 8.69
CA GLU A 272 -2.01 -13.41 8.18
C GLU A 272 -1.48 -14.57 9.04
N TYR A 273 -2.30 -15.60 9.23
CA TYR A 273 -1.87 -16.90 9.76
C TYR A 273 -2.80 -18.04 9.30
N GLY A 274 -2.35 -19.28 9.44
CA GLY A 274 -3.17 -20.48 9.21
C GLY A 274 -2.58 -21.44 8.19
N CYS A 275 -1.39 -21.97 8.47
CA CYS A 275 -0.63 -22.86 7.58
C CYS A 275 -1.45 -24.04 7.02
N ILE A 276 -1.39 -24.28 5.71
CA ILE A 276 -2.10 -25.38 5.02
C ILE A 276 -1.28 -26.65 4.81
N THR A 277 0.02 -26.67 5.12
CA THR A 277 0.93 -27.78 4.76
C THR A 277 0.78 -29.02 5.65
N SER A 278 0.04 -28.92 6.76
CA SER A 278 -0.29 -30.02 7.66
C SER A 278 -1.82 -30.14 7.85
N PRO A 279 -2.55 -30.65 6.82
CA PRO A 279 -3.99 -30.74 6.87
C PRO A 279 -4.49 -31.90 7.76
N PRO A 280 -5.70 -31.79 8.35
CA PRO A 280 -6.57 -30.61 8.33
C PRO A 280 -6.00 -29.49 9.22
N ARG A 281 -6.23 -28.22 8.86
CA ARG A 281 -5.86 -27.09 9.73
C ARG A 281 -6.65 -27.16 11.03
N LEU A 282 -5.95 -27.28 12.15
CA LEU A 282 -6.56 -27.46 13.46
C LEU A 282 -6.78 -26.13 14.21
N TRP A 283 -6.15 -25.06 13.72
CA TRP A 283 -6.23 -23.71 14.28
C TRP A 283 -5.81 -23.64 15.76
N THR A 284 -4.88 -24.50 16.19
CA THR A 284 -4.43 -24.53 17.59
C THR A 284 -3.55 -23.33 17.95
N GLU A 285 -2.97 -22.67 16.95
CA GLU A 285 -2.29 -21.38 17.04
C GLU A 285 -3.19 -20.26 17.59
N VAL A 286 -4.51 -20.34 17.40
CA VAL A 286 -5.48 -19.37 17.97
C VAL A 286 -5.36 -19.32 19.49
N GLN A 287 -5.22 -20.47 20.15
CA GLN A 287 -5.10 -20.50 21.62
C GLN A 287 -3.79 -19.84 22.07
N ALA A 288 -2.70 -20.05 21.32
CA ALA A 288 -1.43 -19.41 21.61
C ALA A 288 -1.49 -17.90 21.36
N LEU A 289 -2.07 -17.46 20.24
CA LEU A 289 -2.12 -16.06 19.81
C LEU A 289 -2.74 -15.12 20.84
N PHE A 290 -3.77 -15.59 21.56
CA PHE A 290 -4.48 -14.81 22.58
C PHE A 290 -4.04 -15.13 24.02
N ALA A 291 -3.01 -15.95 24.21
CA ALA A 291 -2.46 -16.29 25.53
C ALA A 291 -0.99 -15.84 25.70
N PRO A 292 -0.54 -15.49 26.92
CA PRO A 292 0.87 -15.28 27.17
C PRO A 292 1.68 -16.56 26.87
N PRO A 293 2.89 -16.44 26.31
CA PRO A 293 3.65 -15.20 26.09
C PRO A 293 3.32 -14.45 24.80
N VAL A 294 2.64 -15.07 23.82
CA VAL A 294 2.41 -14.47 22.49
C VAL A 294 1.57 -13.21 22.62
N SER A 295 0.50 -13.24 23.42
CA SER A 295 -0.35 -12.07 23.63
C SER A 295 0.32 -10.96 24.45
N ASN A 296 1.52 -11.14 25.01
CA ASN A 296 2.28 -10.02 25.56
C ASN A 296 2.94 -9.18 24.45
N VAL A 297 3.03 -9.72 23.24
CA VAL A 297 3.72 -9.11 22.10
C VAL A 297 2.72 -8.78 21.00
N PHE A 298 1.95 -9.77 20.55
CA PHE A 298 0.97 -9.61 19.48
C PHE A 298 -0.42 -9.26 20.02
N SER A 299 -1.09 -8.35 19.33
CA SER A 299 -2.46 -7.89 19.59
C SER A 299 -3.49 -8.67 18.76
N GLY A 300 -3.29 -9.98 18.60
CA GLY A 300 -4.14 -10.87 17.82
C GLY A 300 -3.69 -11.05 16.36
N GLY A 301 -4.62 -11.32 15.45
CA GLY A 301 -4.32 -11.57 14.05
C GLY A 301 -5.51 -11.88 13.13
N MET A 302 -5.20 -12.09 11.85
CA MET A 302 -6.15 -12.38 10.77
C MET A 302 -5.95 -13.80 10.23
N ALA A 303 -6.97 -14.66 10.36
CA ALA A 303 -6.93 -15.97 9.74
C ALA A 303 -6.97 -15.84 8.21
N PHE A 304 -6.09 -16.54 7.49
CA PHE A 304 -6.05 -16.54 6.03
C PHE A 304 -6.63 -17.85 5.47
N SER A 305 -7.71 -17.86 4.68
CA SER A 305 -8.56 -16.75 4.25
C SER A 305 -10.02 -17.18 4.22
N TYR A 306 -10.95 -16.22 4.17
CA TYR A 306 -12.39 -16.49 4.03
C TYR A 306 -12.69 -17.12 2.67
N PHE A 307 -12.36 -16.41 1.59
CA PHE A 307 -12.60 -16.84 0.20
C PHE A 307 -11.59 -17.91 -0.26
N PRO A 308 -12.00 -18.84 -1.13
CA PRO A 308 -11.10 -19.81 -1.73
C PRO A 308 -10.05 -19.15 -2.61
N THR A 309 -8.85 -19.70 -2.58
CA THR A 309 -7.71 -19.28 -3.41
C THR A 309 -7.19 -20.46 -4.22
N SER A 310 -6.50 -20.18 -5.33
CA SER A 310 -5.95 -21.21 -6.21
C SER A 310 -4.88 -22.11 -5.58
N ASP A 311 -4.21 -21.64 -4.52
CA ASP A 311 -3.17 -22.34 -3.76
C ASP A 311 -3.70 -23.16 -2.58
N GLY A 312 -5.03 -23.22 -2.41
CA GLY A 312 -5.68 -24.16 -1.48
C GLY A 312 -6.05 -23.56 -0.12
N TYR A 313 -5.97 -22.24 0.05
CA TYR A 313 -6.64 -21.54 1.15
C TYR A 313 -8.13 -21.33 0.85
N GLY A 314 -8.83 -20.78 1.84
CA GLY A 314 -10.27 -20.57 1.84
C GLY A 314 -11.00 -21.45 2.84
N MET A 315 -12.00 -20.87 3.48
CA MET A 315 -12.82 -21.57 4.47
C MET A 315 -14.26 -21.75 4.01
N VAL A 316 -14.68 -21.08 2.95
CA VAL A 316 -16.00 -21.23 2.35
C VAL A 316 -15.94 -21.59 0.87
N THR A 317 -17.02 -22.18 0.38
CA THR A 317 -17.28 -22.37 -1.04
C THR A 317 -18.58 -21.67 -1.43
N PHE A 318 -18.74 -21.38 -2.72
CA PHE A 318 -19.92 -20.69 -3.24
C PHE A 318 -20.70 -21.60 -4.19
N SER A 319 -22.02 -21.43 -4.21
CA SER A 319 -22.86 -21.98 -5.29
C SER A 319 -22.39 -21.49 -6.66
N SER A 320 -22.77 -22.20 -7.72
CA SER A 320 -22.37 -21.84 -9.09
C SER A 320 -22.83 -20.43 -9.52
N ASP A 321 -23.90 -19.91 -8.92
CA ASP A 321 -24.40 -18.54 -9.13
C ASP A 321 -23.81 -17.51 -8.16
N GLY A 322 -22.96 -17.95 -7.23
CA GLY A 322 -22.32 -17.09 -6.23
C GLY A 322 -23.24 -16.55 -5.14
N THR A 323 -24.49 -17.01 -5.04
CA THR A 323 -25.49 -16.44 -4.11
C THR A 323 -25.55 -17.14 -2.76
N GLN A 324 -25.05 -18.38 -2.66
CA GLN A 324 -25.03 -19.18 -1.44
C GLN A 324 -23.60 -19.48 -1.01
N VAL A 325 -23.40 -19.51 0.30
CA VAL A 325 -22.13 -19.85 0.95
C VAL A 325 -22.29 -21.19 1.67
N ASP A 326 -21.41 -22.12 1.34
CA ASP A 326 -21.25 -23.39 2.04
C ASP A 326 -19.98 -23.34 2.89
N THR A 327 -20.11 -23.52 4.20
CA THR A 327 -18.98 -23.57 5.12
C THR A 327 -18.25 -24.90 5.01
N THR A 328 -16.92 -24.87 5.01
CA THR A 328 -16.11 -26.10 5.05
C THR A 328 -15.92 -26.59 6.49
N SER A 329 -15.44 -27.83 6.65
CA SER A 329 -15.00 -28.32 7.97
C SER A 329 -13.88 -27.47 8.58
N ASP A 330 -13.16 -26.70 7.76
CA ASP A 330 -12.10 -25.81 8.21
C ASP A 330 -12.64 -24.56 8.89
N PHE A 331 -13.68 -23.97 8.30
CA PHE A 331 -14.46 -22.91 8.91
C PHE A 331 -14.99 -23.32 10.29
N GLU A 332 -15.57 -24.52 10.40
CA GLU A 332 -16.13 -25.02 11.65
C GLU A 332 -15.06 -25.16 12.75
N ARG A 333 -13.83 -25.58 12.38
CA ARG A 333 -12.71 -25.68 13.32
C ARG A 333 -12.22 -24.31 13.78
N LEU A 334 -12.09 -23.34 12.87
CA LEU A 334 -11.73 -21.97 13.25
C LEU A 334 -12.80 -21.34 14.16
N ALA A 335 -14.08 -21.45 13.78
CA ALA A 335 -15.20 -20.95 14.58
C ALA A 335 -15.17 -21.51 16.01
N LYS A 336 -14.88 -22.82 16.15
CA LYS A 336 -14.72 -23.47 17.45
C LYS A 336 -13.54 -22.90 18.25
N GLN A 337 -12.39 -22.66 17.62
CA GLN A 337 -11.23 -22.09 18.32
C GLN A 337 -11.50 -20.65 18.76
N TYR A 338 -12.07 -19.83 17.89
CA TYR A 338 -12.49 -18.46 18.19
C TYR A 338 -13.60 -18.36 19.25
N GLY A 339 -14.48 -19.36 19.35
CA GLY A 339 -15.50 -19.45 20.40
C GLY A 339 -14.93 -19.88 21.76
N ASN A 340 -13.77 -20.53 21.79
CA ASN A 340 -13.15 -21.04 23.02
C ASN A 340 -12.08 -20.11 23.60
N VAL A 341 -11.69 -19.06 22.87
CA VAL A 341 -10.59 -18.18 23.30
C VAL A 341 -11.09 -17.02 24.16
N THR A 342 -10.30 -16.65 25.17
CA THR A 342 -10.53 -15.44 25.97
C THR A 342 -9.57 -14.35 25.48
N LEU A 343 -10.10 -13.18 25.11
CA LEU A 343 -9.28 -12.08 24.64
C LEU A 343 -8.52 -11.42 25.83
N PRO A 344 -7.23 -11.08 25.65
CA PRO A 344 -6.47 -10.34 26.65
C PRO A 344 -7.10 -8.99 26.99
N THR A 345 -7.25 -8.68 28.28
CA THR A 345 -7.74 -7.38 28.78
C THR A 345 -6.65 -6.54 29.46
N SER A 346 -5.44 -7.10 29.62
CA SER A 346 -4.30 -6.51 30.33
C SER A 346 -3.08 -6.38 29.40
N PRO A 347 -2.19 -5.38 29.62
CA PRO A 347 -2.35 -4.26 30.57
C PRO A 347 -3.44 -3.30 30.12
N THR A 348 -4.12 -2.63 31.06
CA THR A 348 -5.01 -1.50 30.75
C THR A 348 -4.20 -0.35 30.18
N GLN A 349 -4.85 0.57 29.47
CA GLN A 349 -4.18 1.69 28.80
C GLN A 349 -3.34 2.54 29.77
N SER A 350 -3.85 2.79 30.99
CA SER A 350 -3.15 3.55 32.04
C SER A 350 -1.85 2.90 32.52
N ASN A 351 -1.69 1.60 32.30
CA ASN A 351 -0.53 0.81 32.69
C ASN A 351 0.35 0.46 31.48
N SER A 352 -0.01 0.91 30.27
CA SER A 352 0.80 0.70 29.08
C SER A 352 2.01 1.61 29.10
N GLN A 353 3.18 1.06 28.76
CA GLN A 353 4.42 1.80 28.66
C GLN A 353 4.69 2.14 27.19
N SER A 354 5.03 3.40 26.92
CA SER A 354 5.53 3.82 25.62
C SER A 354 7.05 3.80 25.64
N SER A 355 7.65 3.23 24.60
CA SER A 355 9.09 3.23 24.37
C SER A 355 9.37 3.73 22.96
N THR A 356 10.60 4.20 22.75
CA THR A 356 11.10 4.58 21.43
C THR A 356 12.24 3.65 21.06
N LEU A 357 12.28 3.21 19.81
CA LEU A 357 13.36 2.38 19.29
C LEU A 357 14.31 3.23 18.44
N GLN A 358 15.61 3.09 18.67
CA GLN A 358 16.63 3.69 17.81
C GLN A 358 16.72 2.89 16.51
N CYS A 359 16.94 3.57 15.39
CA CYS A 359 16.99 2.87 14.12
C CYS A 359 18.21 1.95 14.04
N PRO A 360 18.01 0.70 13.56
CA PRO A 360 19.12 -0.23 13.36
C PRO A 360 20.11 0.35 12.34
N ALA A 361 21.40 0.10 12.56
CA ALA A 361 22.44 0.46 11.60
C ALA A 361 22.41 -0.47 10.39
N GLU A 362 22.76 0.08 9.23
CA GLU A 362 22.89 -0.67 7.99
C GLU A 362 23.86 -1.86 8.16
N ASN A 363 23.47 -3.02 7.63
CA ASN A 363 24.24 -4.24 7.65
C ASN A 363 23.79 -5.20 6.53
N SER A 364 24.41 -6.38 6.42
CA SER A 364 24.11 -7.35 5.35
C SER A 364 22.68 -7.89 5.33
N THR A 365 21.88 -7.66 6.37
CA THR A 365 20.46 -8.07 6.47
C THR A 365 19.49 -6.89 6.45
N LEU A 366 20.02 -5.66 6.43
CA LEU A 366 19.26 -4.43 6.35
C LEU A 366 20.13 -3.34 5.71
N GLU A 367 20.00 -3.16 4.41
CA GLU A 367 20.71 -2.14 3.63
C GLU A 367 19.90 -0.83 3.55
N ALA A 368 18.80 -0.71 4.30
CA ALA A 368 17.91 0.44 4.25
C ALA A 368 18.51 1.68 4.93
N SER A 369 18.67 2.76 4.17
CA SER A 369 19.05 4.07 4.71
C SER A 369 17.99 4.65 5.65
N SER A 370 18.42 5.43 6.64
CA SER A 370 17.52 6.26 7.45
C SER A 370 17.02 7.50 6.71
N ASP A 371 17.69 7.90 5.63
CA ASP A 371 17.28 9.04 4.82
C ASP A 371 16.15 8.60 3.89
N LEU A 372 14.97 9.20 4.08
CA LEU A 372 13.75 8.84 3.37
C LEU A 372 13.57 9.73 2.12
N PRO A 373 12.92 9.24 1.05
CA PRO A 373 12.57 10.10 -0.08
C PRO A 373 11.67 11.26 0.36
N PRO A 374 11.70 12.40 -0.36
CA PRO A 374 10.83 13.54 -0.08
C PRO A 374 9.35 13.19 -0.24
N THR A 375 8.47 14.00 0.33
CA THR A 375 7.02 13.91 0.13
C THR A 375 6.70 14.24 -1.33
N PRO A 376 5.99 13.37 -2.07
CA PRO A 376 5.68 13.65 -3.47
C PRO A 376 4.84 14.90 -3.68
N ASP A 377 5.31 15.81 -4.54
CA ASP A 377 4.61 17.06 -4.87
C ASP A 377 4.09 17.08 -6.32
N ALA A 378 2.78 16.85 -6.48
CA ALA A 378 2.15 16.88 -7.79
C ALA A 378 2.17 18.27 -8.43
N SER A 379 2.13 19.34 -7.64
CA SER A 379 2.13 20.72 -8.16
C SER A 379 3.47 21.07 -8.79
N VAL A 380 4.58 20.71 -8.14
CA VAL A 380 5.94 20.88 -8.66
C VAL A 380 6.15 20.02 -9.91
N CYS A 381 5.81 18.73 -9.86
CA CYS A 381 5.93 17.83 -11.01
C CYS A 381 5.12 18.31 -12.22
N ASN A 382 3.90 18.82 -11.99
CA ASN A 382 3.06 19.38 -13.06
C ASN A 382 3.63 20.68 -13.62
N CYS A 383 4.15 21.57 -12.77
CA CYS A 383 4.83 22.79 -13.18
C CYS A 383 6.01 22.48 -14.11
N LEU A 384 6.85 21.51 -13.73
CA LEU A 384 7.99 21.06 -14.53
C LEU A 384 7.54 20.51 -15.89
N ASN A 385 6.58 19.59 -15.88
CA ASN A 385 6.04 18.97 -17.10
C ASN A 385 5.41 19.99 -18.07
N GLN A 386 4.90 21.11 -17.55
CA GLN A 386 4.27 22.16 -18.36
C GLN A 386 5.26 23.21 -18.87
N ASN A 387 6.26 23.57 -18.05
CA ASN A 387 7.07 24.77 -18.29
C ASN A 387 8.55 24.49 -18.55
N ALA A 388 9.09 23.36 -18.06
CA ALA A 388 10.52 23.05 -18.16
C ALA A 388 10.83 21.96 -19.20
N PHE A 389 9.85 21.14 -19.57
CA PHE A 389 10.07 19.97 -20.43
C PHE A 389 9.68 20.23 -21.89
N SER A 390 10.66 20.02 -22.80
CA SER A 390 10.46 20.15 -24.25
C SER A 390 9.63 19.01 -24.85
N CYS A 391 9.74 17.79 -24.31
CA CYS A 391 8.99 16.62 -24.77
C CYS A 391 7.97 16.19 -23.71
N ARG A 392 6.77 15.83 -24.15
CA ARG A 392 5.69 15.34 -23.28
C ARG A 392 5.12 14.03 -23.81
N ILE A 393 5.02 13.04 -22.93
CA ILE A 393 4.30 11.80 -23.22
C ILE A 393 2.83 12.09 -23.51
N ILE A 394 2.25 11.38 -24.47
CA ILE A 394 0.82 11.49 -24.78
C ILE A 394 -0.02 10.69 -23.78
N GLN A 395 -1.26 11.14 -23.55
CA GLN A 395 -2.12 10.56 -22.52
C GLN A 395 -2.39 9.06 -22.71
N SER A 396 -2.54 8.59 -23.95
CA SER A 396 -2.76 7.17 -24.24
C SER A 396 -1.58 6.28 -23.83
N SER A 397 -0.36 6.82 -23.86
CA SER A 397 0.87 6.11 -23.50
C SER A 397 1.21 6.29 -22.01
N ALA A 398 0.84 7.44 -21.41
CA ALA A 398 1.10 7.74 -19.99
C ALA A 398 0.46 6.73 -19.03
N ASN A 399 -0.65 6.13 -19.44
CA ASN A 399 -1.40 5.13 -18.66
C ASN A 399 -0.97 3.68 -18.95
N GLN A 400 0.11 3.47 -19.71
CA GLN A 400 0.59 2.14 -20.13
C GLN A 400 1.96 1.86 -19.49
N PRO A 401 2.03 1.17 -18.33
CA PRO A 401 3.28 0.97 -17.60
C PRO A 401 4.39 0.32 -18.45
N ALA A 402 4.04 -0.64 -19.30
CA ALA A 402 5.00 -1.28 -20.20
C ALA A 402 5.65 -0.27 -21.17
N ILE A 403 4.86 0.61 -21.78
CA ILE A 403 5.37 1.65 -22.68
C ILE A 403 6.23 2.65 -21.90
N VAL A 404 5.75 3.10 -20.74
CA VAL A 404 6.48 4.09 -19.92
C VAL A 404 7.83 3.53 -19.47
N GLY A 405 7.87 2.29 -18.99
CA GLY A 405 9.10 1.63 -18.55
C GLY A 405 10.10 1.43 -19.69
N GLU A 406 9.67 0.85 -20.80
CA GLU A 406 10.54 0.61 -21.97
C GLU A 406 11.12 1.90 -22.53
N LEU A 407 10.28 2.94 -22.69
CA LEU A 407 10.75 4.23 -23.20
C LEU A 407 11.65 4.96 -22.20
N THR A 408 11.44 4.78 -20.89
CA THR A 408 12.33 5.37 -19.87
C THR A 408 13.72 4.74 -19.99
N ASN A 409 13.80 3.41 -20.05
CA ASN A 409 15.06 2.69 -20.26
C ASN A 409 15.74 3.12 -21.55
N TYR A 410 14.98 3.23 -22.65
CA TYR A 410 15.51 3.68 -23.93
C TYR A 410 16.04 5.12 -23.85
N ALA A 411 15.26 6.08 -23.33
CA ALA A 411 15.69 7.47 -23.20
C ALA A 411 16.93 7.62 -22.31
N CYS A 412 16.99 6.91 -21.18
CA CYS A 412 18.17 6.90 -20.31
C CYS A 412 19.40 6.30 -20.99
N SER A 413 19.23 5.26 -21.83
CA SER A 413 20.34 4.70 -22.62
C SER A 413 20.90 5.69 -23.66
N LEU A 414 20.04 6.52 -24.27
CA LEU A 414 20.45 7.58 -25.18
C LEU A 414 21.26 8.66 -24.45
N LEU A 415 20.82 9.05 -23.25
CA LEU A 415 21.57 9.99 -22.41
C LEU A 415 22.96 9.45 -22.05
N GLY A 416 23.04 8.20 -21.59
CA GLY A 416 24.32 7.57 -21.22
C GLY A 416 25.29 7.39 -22.40
N SER A 417 24.79 7.21 -23.62
CA SER A 417 25.62 7.03 -24.82
C SER A 417 26.02 8.35 -25.51
N SER A 418 25.37 9.46 -25.16
CA SER A 418 25.59 10.76 -25.81
C SER A 418 26.91 11.45 -25.46
N GLY A 419 27.69 10.92 -24.49
CA GLY A 419 28.91 11.57 -23.97
C GLY A 419 28.64 12.92 -23.29
N ALA A 420 27.37 13.31 -23.16
CA ALA A 420 26.93 14.51 -22.48
C ALA A 420 26.93 14.30 -20.97
N GLN A 421 26.98 15.39 -20.22
CA GLN A 421 26.82 15.38 -18.76
C GLN A 421 25.36 15.15 -18.32
N ALA A 422 24.42 14.84 -19.22
CA ALA A 422 23.04 14.56 -18.87
C ALA A 422 22.86 13.08 -18.49
N SER A 423 22.07 12.85 -17.44
CA SER A 423 21.80 11.52 -16.92
C SER A 423 20.37 11.44 -16.40
N CYS A 424 19.95 10.21 -16.06
CA CYS A 424 18.70 9.95 -15.36
C CYS A 424 18.82 10.08 -13.84
N ASN A 425 19.91 10.65 -13.30
CA ASN A 425 20.10 10.78 -11.86
C ASN A 425 19.00 11.62 -11.20
N ALA A 426 18.50 12.66 -11.89
CA ALA A 426 17.42 13.51 -11.36
C ALA A 426 16.12 12.74 -11.08
N ILE A 427 15.85 11.65 -11.82
CA ILE A 427 14.63 10.83 -11.66
C ILE A 427 14.88 9.53 -10.88
N ALA A 428 16.14 9.25 -10.55
CA ALA A 428 16.56 8.05 -9.82
C ALA A 428 16.41 8.21 -8.31
N GLY A 429 16.30 7.09 -7.61
CA GLY A 429 16.32 7.02 -6.15
C GLY A 429 17.04 5.75 -5.71
N ASN A 430 17.75 5.82 -4.59
CA ASN A 430 18.49 4.70 -4.02
C ASN A 430 18.23 4.64 -2.52
N GLY A 431 17.48 3.63 -2.09
CA GLY A 431 17.14 3.43 -0.69
C GLY A 431 18.30 2.91 0.16
N THR A 432 19.37 2.41 -0.45
CA THR A 432 20.62 2.05 0.26
C THR A 432 21.44 3.27 0.61
N SER A 433 21.70 4.15 -0.37
CA SER A 433 22.51 5.35 -0.13
C SER A 433 21.71 6.54 0.39
N GLY A 434 20.39 6.41 0.54
CA GLY A 434 19.52 7.51 0.97
C GLY A 434 19.50 8.68 -0.01
N THR A 435 19.81 8.42 -1.28
CA THR A 435 19.99 9.47 -2.29
C THR A 435 18.84 9.45 -3.28
N TYR A 436 18.13 10.57 -3.36
CA TYR A 436 16.94 10.72 -4.20
C TYR A 436 17.12 11.95 -5.09
N GLY A 437 17.00 11.76 -6.40
CA GLY A 437 17.04 12.87 -7.35
C GLY A 437 15.86 13.83 -7.15
N GLU A 438 16.03 15.08 -7.58
CA GLU A 438 15.04 16.18 -7.43
C GLU A 438 13.68 15.87 -8.07
N LEU A 439 13.61 14.91 -8.99
CA LEU A 439 12.40 14.46 -9.69
C LEU A 439 12.02 13.01 -9.36
N SER A 440 12.69 12.40 -8.39
CA SER A 440 12.48 10.99 -7.98
C SER A 440 11.06 10.72 -7.47
N PHE A 441 10.38 11.76 -6.98
CA PHE A 441 9.00 11.68 -6.49
C PHE A 441 7.94 11.95 -7.57
N CYS A 442 8.34 12.35 -8.79
CA CYS A 442 7.38 12.54 -9.87
C CYS A 442 6.85 11.22 -10.43
N SER A 443 5.68 11.24 -11.05
CA SER A 443 5.08 10.04 -11.63
C SER A 443 5.96 9.47 -12.75
N PRO A 444 5.89 8.15 -13.03
CA PRO A 444 6.64 7.54 -14.12
C PRO A 444 6.49 8.26 -15.46
N ALA A 445 5.28 8.73 -15.79
CA ALA A 445 5.02 9.49 -17.01
C ALA A 445 5.78 10.83 -17.06
N ILE A 446 5.88 11.53 -15.93
CA ILE A 446 6.62 12.80 -15.84
C ILE A 446 8.13 12.54 -15.86
N LYS A 447 8.61 11.49 -15.19
CA LYS A 447 10.01 11.04 -15.25
C LYS A 447 10.44 10.73 -16.70
N LEU A 448 9.59 10.06 -17.46
CA LEU A 448 9.82 9.81 -18.88
C LEU A 448 9.84 11.13 -19.69
N SER A 449 8.92 12.06 -19.41
CA SER A 449 8.92 13.38 -20.07
C SER A 449 10.22 14.16 -19.80
N TYR A 450 10.77 14.07 -18.58
CA TYR A 450 12.11 14.57 -18.27
C TYR A 450 13.18 13.89 -19.15
N ALA A 451 13.26 12.56 -19.16
CA ALA A 451 14.32 11.85 -19.88
C ALA A 451 14.30 12.14 -21.40
N MET A 452 13.10 12.19 -22.00
CA MET A 452 12.92 12.58 -23.39
C MET A 452 13.30 14.05 -23.65
N SER A 453 12.96 14.95 -22.73
CA SER A 453 13.32 16.37 -22.83
C SER A 453 14.82 16.59 -22.72
N ALA A 454 15.47 15.90 -21.77
CA ALA A 454 16.91 15.91 -21.62
C ALA A 454 17.59 15.44 -22.92
N TYR A 455 17.06 14.38 -23.55
CA TYR A 455 17.57 13.93 -24.86
C TYR A 455 17.37 14.97 -25.96
N TYR A 456 16.18 15.57 -26.05
CA TYR A 456 15.85 16.60 -27.04
C TYR A 456 16.80 17.80 -26.98
N MET A 457 17.27 18.19 -25.80
CA MET A 457 18.18 19.32 -25.63
C MET A 457 19.53 19.12 -26.34
N PHE A 458 19.99 17.87 -26.49
CA PHE A 458 21.20 17.54 -27.27
C PHE A 458 20.91 17.24 -28.73
N ASN A 459 19.64 17.04 -29.08
CA ASN A 459 19.21 16.72 -30.42
C ASN A 459 17.93 17.49 -30.79
N PRO A 460 17.98 18.84 -30.92
CA PRO A 460 16.80 19.70 -31.00
C PRO A 460 16.20 19.74 -32.41
N VAL A 461 15.87 18.57 -32.96
CA VAL A 461 15.08 18.43 -34.18
C VAL A 461 13.64 18.13 -33.80
N SER A 462 12.69 18.64 -34.58
CA SER A 462 11.25 18.55 -34.28
C SER A 462 10.74 17.11 -34.08
N THR A 463 11.43 16.11 -34.66
CA THR A 463 11.09 14.69 -34.55
C THR A 463 11.73 14.00 -33.32
N SER A 464 12.62 14.65 -32.59
CA SER A 464 13.32 14.04 -31.44
C SER A 464 12.41 13.76 -30.26
N CYS A 465 11.26 14.44 -30.16
CA CYS A 465 10.25 14.13 -29.14
C CYS A 465 9.27 13.02 -29.55
N ASP A 466 9.37 12.43 -30.75
CA ASP A 466 8.34 11.48 -31.22
C ASP A 466 8.30 10.18 -30.41
N PHE A 467 9.46 9.58 -30.13
CA PHE A 467 9.60 8.31 -29.39
C PHE A 467 8.63 7.21 -29.89
N GLY A 468 8.51 7.07 -31.21
CA GLY A 468 7.63 6.08 -31.84
C GLY A 468 6.15 6.46 -31.75
N GLY A 469 5.84 7.76 -31.81
CA GLY A 469 4.50 8.33 -31.66
C GLY A 469 3.97 8.36 -30.22
N ASN A 470 4.81 8.13 -29.20
CA ASN A 470 4.40 8.12 -27.79
C ASN A 470 4.61 9.47 -27.08
N ALA A 471 5.30 10.41 -27.73
CA ALA A 471 5.51 11.72 -27.17
C ALA A 471 5.46 12.80 -28.26
N THR A 472 5.31 14.04 -27.82
CA THR A 472 5.18 15.22 -28.69
C THR A 472 6.00 16.37 -28.13
N LEU A 473 6.34 17.34 -28.99
CA LEU A 473 6.92 18.60 -28.54
C LEU A 473 5.88 19.37 -27.71
N SER A 474 6.29 19.84 -26.54
CA SER A 474 5.47 20.67 -25.67
C SER A 474 5.07 21.97 -26.40
N PRO A 475 3.80 22.41 -26.31
CA PRO A 475 3.39 23.72 -26.81
C PRO A 475 4.15 24.88 -26.16
N ASN A 476 4.65 24.66 -24.94
CA ASN A 476 5.43 25.61 -24.16
C ASN A 476 6.91 25.17 -24.07
N ALA A 477 7.42 24.46 -25.09
CA ALA A 477 8.80 24.00 -25.08
C ALA A 477 9.76 25.20 -24.87
N PRO A 478 10.70 25.11 -23.91
CA PRO A 478 11.71 26.13 -23.72
C PRO A 478 12.52 26.35 -25.00
N ASN A 479 12.84 27.61 -25.31
CA ASN A 479 13.60 27.94 -26.53
C ASN A 479 15.07 27.58 -26.39
N THR A 480 15.59 27.71 -25.18
CA THR A 480 16.99 27.41 -24.84
C THR A 480 17.08 26.51 -23.63
N PRO A 481 18.22 25.84 -23.45
CA PRO A 481 18.50 25.12 -22.23
C PRO A 481 18.45 25.96 -20.95
N GLN A 482 18.86 27.23 -21.04
CA GLN A 482 18.81 28.17 -19.92
C GLN A 482 17.36 28.46 -19.53
N ASP A 483 16.46 28.62 -20.51
CA ASP A 483 15.03 28.80 -20.25
C ASP A 483 14.44 27.57 -19.53
N ALA A 484 14.84 26.36 -19.93
CA ALA A 484 14.42 25.12 -19.29
C ALA A 484 14.88 25.05 -17.82
N SER A 485 16.15 25.38 -17.56
CA SER A 485 16.71 25.42 -16.20
C SER A 485 16.03 26.47 -15.34
N SER A 486 15.83 27.70 -15.83
CA SER A 486 15.15 28.75 -15.06
C SER A 486 13.68 28.40 -14.78
N ALA A 487 12.98 27.75 -15.70
CA ALA A 487 11.64 27.25 -15.46
C ALA A 487 11.64 26.14 -14.39
N ALA A 488 12.60 25.21 -14.46
CA ALA A 488 12.73 24.14 -13.47
C ALA A 488 13.03 24.67 -12.07
N GLU A 489 14.01 25.58 -11.93
CA GLU A 489 14.34 26.26 -10.67
C GLU A 489 13.13 26.99 -10.09
N SER A 490 12.35 27.69 -10.94
CA SER A 490 11.13 28.36 -10.49
C SER A 490 10.06 27.39 -10.00
N CYS A 491 9.95 26.21 -10.60
CA CYS A 491 9.00 25.18 -10.14
C CYS A 491 9.46 24.53 -8.84
N LEU A 492 10.74 24.16 -8.73
CA LEU A 492 11.33 23.51 -7.56
C LEU A 492 11.37 24.44 -6.34
N ALA A 493 11.48 25.76 -6.54
CA ALA A 493 11.42 26.75 -5.45
C ALA A 493 10.07 26.78 -4.72
N ALA A 494 9.02 26.15 -5.26
CA ALA A 494 7.73 26.00 -4.58
C ALA A 494 7.73 24.85 -3.56
N GLU A 495 8.68 23.93 -3.63
CA GLU A 495 8.79 22.82 -2.68
C GLU A 495 9.12 23.34 -1.27
N PRO A 496 8.40 22.91 -0.23
CA PRO A 496 8.72 23.26 1.15
C PRO A 496 10.16 22.86 1.52
N SER A 497 10.85 23.72 2.28
CA SER A 497 12.22 23.45 2.73
C SER A 497 12.34 22.09 3.40
N GLY A 498 13.27 21.26 2.93
CA GLY A 498 13.51 19.91 3.43
C GLY A 498 12.64 18.83 2.80
N GLY A 499 11.77 19.18 1.84
CA GLY A 499 11.00 18.22 1.03
C GLY A 499 10.01 17.37 1.82
N VAL A 500 9.68 17.75 3.06
CA VAL A 500 8.73 17.03 3.93
C VAL A 500 7.61 17.98 4.32
N PHE A 501 6.37 17.62 3.97
CA PHE A 501 5.20 18.44 4.23
C PHE A 501 3.93 17.58 4.34
N THR A 502 2.82 18.17 4.76
CA THR A 502 1.52 17.48 4.75
C THR A 502 0.99 17.46 3.32
N PRO A 503 0.84 16.28 2.68
CA PRO A 503 0.33 16.21 1.33
C PRO A 503 -1.15 16.61 1.30
N SER A 504 -1.64 16.95 0.11
CA SER A 504 -3.04 17.29 -0.13
C SER A 504 -3.55 16.48 -1.32
N ALA A 505 -4.84 16.17 -1.33
CA ALA A 505 -5.46 15.53 -2.48
C ALA A 505 -5.31 16.42 -3.72
N THR A 506 -4.74 15.88 -4.78
CA THR A 506 -4.68 16.60 -6.06
C THR A 506 -6.10 16.75 -6.59
N THR A 507 -6.57 17.97 -6.83
CA THR A 507 -7.86 18.23 -7.50
C THR A 507 -7.76 17.86 -8.98
N SER A 508 -7.66 16.58 -9.28
CA SER A 508 -7.59 16.02 -10.63
C SER A 508 -8.89 15.29 -10.91
N SER A 509 -9.67 15.76 -11.89
CA SER A 509 -10.87 15.07 -12.38
C SER A 509 -10.50 13.66 -12.83
N VAL A 510 -10.89 12.64 -12.06
CA VAL A 510 -10.69 11.23 -12.37
C VAL A 510 -11.33 10.91 -13.72
N GLN A 511 -10.51 10.70 -14.76
CA GLN A 511 -10.94 9.96 -15.94
C GLN A 511 -10.65 8.48 -15.69
N ASN A 512 -11.69 7.83 -15.17
CA ASN A 512 -11.77 6.41 -14.85
C ASN A 512 -11.75 5.55 -16.12
N THR A 513 -10.88 4.55 -16.18
CA THR A 513 -11.03 3.41 -17.10
C THR A 513 -10.74 2.11 -16.35
N GLY A 514 -11.65 1.72 -15.46
CA GLY A 514 -11.81 0.33 -15.06
C GLY A 514 -12.65 -0.38 -16.12
N THR A 515 -12.03 -1.14 -17.02
CA THR A 515 -12.76 -1.98 -17.98
C THR A 515 -13.30 -3.23 -17.29
N SER A 516 -14.62 -3.25 -17.08
CA SER A 516 -15.40 -4.47 -16.79
C SER A 516 -15.39 -5.39 -18.01
N SER A 517 -15.04 -6.66 -17.83
CA SER A 517 -14.94 -7.67 -18.89
C SER A 517 -16.32 -8.23 -19.28
N SER A 518 -16.65 -8.12 -20.57
CA SER A 518 -17.64 -8.98 -21.23
C SER A 518 -17.07 -9.44 -22.58
N SER A 519 -16.86 -10.76 -22.73
CA SER A 519 -16.29 -11.42 -23.91
C SER A 519 -17.12 -11.19 -25.19
N PRO A 520 -16.48 -11.16 -26.39
CA PRO A 520 -16.39 -12.39 -27.19
C PRO A 520 -15.10 -12.61 -28.03
N SER A 521 -14.95 -13.89 -28.44
CA SER A 521 -14.00 -14.65 -29.29
C SER A 521 -13.26 -14.01 -30.50
N PRO A 522 -12.22 -14.67 -31.06
CA PRO A 522 -11.03 -14.02 -31.60
C PRO A 522 -11.00 -13.84 -33.13
N SER A 523 -10.21 -12.88 -33.60
CA SER A 523 -9.72 -12.84 -34.98
C SER A 523 -8.23 -12.47 -35.06
N ARG A 524 -7.52 -13.12 -35.99
CA ARG A 524 -6.07 -13.13 -36.20
C ARG A 524 -5.56 -11.92 -36.98
N SER A 525 -4.30 -11.57 -36.72
CA SER A 525 -3.23 -11.05 -37.64
C SER A 525 -2.46 -9.92 -36.93
N GLY A 526 -1.16 -9.70 -37.07
CA GLY A 526 -0.09 -10.29 -37.85
C GLY A 526 1.18 -9.49 -37.52
N SER A 527 2.31 -10.17 -37.33
CA SER A 527 3.57 -9.60 -36.86
C SER A 527 4.22 -8.66 -37.87
N ALA A 528 4.78 -7.53 -37.42
CA ALA A 528 5.76 -6.75 -38.19
C ALA A 528 6.89 -6.28 -37.27
N GLY A 529 8.06 -6.90 -37.45
CA GLY A 529 9.30 -6.53 -36.76
C GLY A 529 9.86 -5.21 -37.29
N LEU A 530 10.26 -4.34 -36.36
CA LEU A 530 10.85 -3.03 -36.64
C LEU A 530 12.37 -3.20 -36.87
N ARG A 531 12.87 -2.77 -38.03
CA ARG A 531 14.31 -2.61 -38.30
C ARG A 531 14.62 -1.11 -38.38
N VAL A 532 15.40 -0.59 -37.44
CA VAL A 532 15.91 0.78 -37.47
C VAL A 532 17.26 0.79 -38.20
N LYS A 533 17.38 1.61 -39.24
CA LYS A 533 18.64 1.91 -39.95
C LYS A 533 19.32 3.09 -39.26
N LEU A 534 20.53 2.87 -38.74
CA LEU A 534 21.46 3.92 -38.33
C LEU A 534 22.07 4.59 -39.58
N GLY A 535 21.79 5.87 -39.77
CA GLY A 535 22.50 6.74 -40.70
C GLY A 535 23.43 7.67 -39.93
N GLY A 536 24.74 7.53 -40.14
CA GLY A 536 25.75 8.40 -39.57
C GLY A 536 25.86 9.73 -40.33
N GLY A 537 25.96 10.82 -39.58
CA GLY A 537 26.31 12.15 -40.05
C GLY A 537 26.96 12.91 -38.90
N GLY A 538 28.19 13.39 -39.12
CA GLY A 538 29.04 13.99 -38.09
C GLY A 538 28.53 15.32 -37.54
N MET A 539 28.90 15.60 -36.30
CA MET A 539 28.55 16.83 -35.60
C MET A 539 29.84 17.53 -35.16
N GLU A 540 29.99 18.77 -35.62
CA GLU A 540 31.00 19.72 -35.16
C GLU A 540 30.67 20.15 -33.72
N SER A 541 31.73 20.28 -32.94
CA SER A 541 31.75 20.56 -31.52
C SER A 541 31.27 21.97 -31.16
N TRP A 542 30.25 22.05 -30.30
CA TRP A 542 30.01 23.17 -29.40
C TRP A 542 29.86 22.64 -27.97
N PHE A 543 30.76 23.08 -27.09
CA PHE A 543 30.90 22.61 -25.71
C PHE A 543 30.28 23.59 -24.71
N VAL A 544 29.70 22.98 -23.66
CA VAL A 544 29.43 23.48 -22.29
C VAL A 544 28.16 24.29 -22.07
N GLY A 545 27.26 23.69 -21.29
CA GLY A 545 26.38 24.42 -20.37
C GLY A 545 24.99 23.82 -20.18
N ILE A 546 24.86 22.71 -19.42
CA ILE A 546 23.60 22.25 -18.76
C ILE A 546 23.84 21.38 -17.51
N ALA A 547 25.01 20.77 -17.32
CA ALA A 547 25.25 20.01 -16.09
C ALA A 547 25.14 20.84 -14.81
N GLY A 548 25.46 22.13 -14.87
CA GLY A 548 25.62 22.94 -13.65
C GLY A 548 24.34 23.20 -12.85
N ALA A 549 23.15 23.11 -13.44
CA ALA A 549 21.91 23.53 -12.75
C ALA A 549 21.04 22.37 -12.25
N ILE A 550 21.14 21.17 -12.85
CA ILE A 550 20.46 19.94 -12.36
C ILE A 550 21.45 18.96 -11.70
N LEU A 551 22.78 19.17 -11.82
CA LEU A 551 23.82 18.44 -11.09
C LEU A 551 24.59 19.32 -10.09
N GLY A 552 24.14 20.55 -9.85
CA GLY A 552 24.82 21.56 -9.02
C GLY A 552 24.40 21.63 -7.55
N GLY A 553 23.62 20.67 -7.04
CA GLY A 553 23.23 20.63 -5.64
C GLY A 553 24.27 19.96 -4.75
N THR A 554 25.43 20.57 -4.50
CA THR A 554 26.25 20.24 -3.31
C THR A 554 27.07 21.41 -2.76
N TYR A 555 27.01 21.52 -1.42
CA TYR A 555 27.82 22.32 -0.47
C TYR A 555 27.51 23.81 -0.26
N LEU A 556 26.67 24.07 0.75
CA LEU A 556 26.94 25.11 1.75
C LEU A 556 26.90 24.49 3.15
N LEU A 557 28.07 24.06 3.62
CA LEU A 557 28.37 23.92 5.04
C LEU A 557 28.63 25.32 5.60
N ILE A 558 27.71 25.85 6.41
CA ILE A 558 27.95 26.40 7.77
C ILE A 558 26.68 26.12 8.58
#